data_AF-A0A2E9N9F9-F1
#
_entry.id   AF-A0A2E9N9F9-F1
#
_cell.length_a   1.000
_cell.length_b   1.000
_cell.length_c   1.000
_cell.angle_alpha   90.00
_cell.angle_beta   90.00
_cell.angle_gamma   90.00
#
_symmetry.space_group_name_H-M   'P 1'
#
loop_
_entity.id
_entity.type
_entity.pdbx_description
1 polymer ?
#
loop_
_entity_poly.entity_id
_entity_poly.type
_entity_poly.pdbx_seq_one_letter_code
_entity_poly.pdbx_strand_id
1 'polypeptide(L)'
;MSVALLLRAHAPGRGCSACGFSDWYSTYRVAETTAAAKIIIDTASDQILGAHLLGPGYSELINTFGLAIKLGLTTRQLKSVTATYPSLGSDLGSLL
;
A
#
# COMPACT_ATOMS: atom_id res chain seq x y z
N MET A 1 0.14 2.41 -16.62
CA MET A 1 0.69 3.78 -16.75
C MET A 1 1.45 4.14 -15.47
N SER A 2 2.68 3.65 -15.27
CA SER A 2 3.51 4.03 -14.11
C SER A 2 4.98 3.70 -14.35
N VAL A 3 5.71 4.60 -15.02
CA VAL A 3 7.18 4.57 -15.07
C VAL A 3 7.76 5.95 -14.76
N ALA A 4 7.08 7.04 -15.15
CA ALA A 4 7.58 8.40 -14.92
C ALA A 4 7.58 8.87 -13.45
N LEU A 5 6.78 8.27 -12.55
CA LEU A 5 6.75 8.66 -11.13
C LEU A 5 7.80 7.92 -10.28
N LEU A 6 8.40 6.84 -10.79
CA LEU A 6 9.31 5.98 -10.03
C LEU A 6 10.61 6.72 -9.63
N LEU A 7 11.06 7.67 -10.45
CA LEU A 7 12.24 8.51 -10.19
C LEU A 7 12.04 9.52 -9.04
N ARG A 8 10.80 9.81 -8.61
CA ARG A 8 10.53 10.72 -7.49
C ARG A 8 10.44 10.03 -6.13
N ALA A 9 10.37 8.69 -6.09
CA ALA A 9 10.30 7.91 -4.86
C ALA A 9 11.63 7.88 -4.07
N HIS A 10 12.77 8.03 -4.74
CA HIS A 10 14.11 7.98 -4.13
C HIS A 10 14.69 9.37 -3.79
N ALA A 11 13.83 10.30 -3.37
CA ALA A 11 14.31 11.60 -2.90
C ALA A 11 14.59 11.55 -1.39
N PRO A 12 15.54 12.36 -0.88
CA PRO A 12 15.82 12.43 0.55
C PRO A 12 14.55 12.74 1.37
N GLY A 13 14.33 11.99 2.45
CA GLY A 13 13.16 12.08 3.31
C GLY A 13 11.98 11.17 2.95
N ARG A 14 12.04 10.40 1.85
CA ARG A 14 10.98 9.44 1.46
C ARG A 14 11.39 8.00 1.72
N GLY A 15 10.57 7.27 2.48
CA GLY A 15 10.67 5.84 2.70
C GLY A 15 9.81 5.07 1.70
N CYS A 16 10.18 3.84 1.39
CA CYS A 16 9.40 2.95 0.53
C CYS A 16 9.16 1.62 1.26
N SER A 17 7.91 1.24 1.44
CA SER A 17 7.53 -0.14 1.78
C SER A 17 7.27 -0.88 0.47
N ALA A 18 8.00 -1.97 0.22
CA ALA A 18 7.83 -2.83 -0.95
C ALA A 18 7.73 -4.29 -0.48
N CYS A 19 6.60 -4.93 -0.75
CA CYS A 19 6.37 -6.31 -0.34
C CYS A 19 5.86 -7.16 -1.51
N GLY A 20 6.19 -8.45 -1.45
CA GLY A 20 5.92 -9.41 -2.51
C GLY A 20 4.68 -10.24 -2.24
N PHE A 21 4.21 -10.90 -3.30
CA PHE A 21 3.02 -11.76 -3.35
C PHE A 21 2.80 -12.69 -2.12
N SER A 22 3.87 -13.29 -1.58
CA SER A 22 3.78 -14.29 -0.51
C SER A 22 3.44 -13.73 0.88
N ASP A 23 3.51 -12.41 1.07
CA ASP A 23 3.39 -11.81 2.40
C ASP A 23 1.94 -11.56 2.85
N TRP A 24 0.94 -11.84 1.99
CA TRP A 24 -0.44 -11.44 2.20
C TRP A 24 -1.45 -12.59 2.05
N TYR A 25 -2.39 -12.67 3.00
CA TYR A 25 -3.37 -13.75 3.03
C TYR A 25 -4.38 -13.65 1.88
N SER A 26 -4.82 -12.44 1.51
CA SER A 26 -5.82 -12.26 0.45
C SER A 26 -5.33 -12.77 -0.91
N THR A 27 -4.01 -12.70 -1.09
CA THR A 27 -3.25 -13.07 -2.27
C THR A 27 -2.94 -14.57 -2.25
N TYR A 28 -2.57 -15.12 -1.09
CA TYR A 28 -2.40 -16.56 -0.86
C TYR A 28 -3.69 -17.36 -1.09
N ARG A 29 -4.84 -16.91 -0.56
CA ARG A 29 -6.10 -17.67 -0.60
C ARG A 29 -6.66 -17.90 -2.01
N VAL A 30 -6.31 -17.06 -2.97
CA VAL A 30 -6.74 -17.19 -4.37
C VAL A 30 -5.70 -17.90 -5.24
N ALA A 31 -4.60 -18.38 -4.63
CA ALA A 31 -3.47 -18.98 -5.34
C ALA A 31 -2.99 -18.12 -6.51
N GLU A 32 -3.04 -16.79 -6.35
CA GLU A 32 -2.42 -15.89 -7.30
C GLU A 32 -0.89 -16.17 -7.29
N THR A 33 -0.14 -15.74 -8.28
CA THR A 33 1.33 -15.99 -8.30
C THR A 33 2.12 -14.71 -8.54
N THR A 34 1.43 -13.66 -8.96
CA THR A 34 2.02 -12.37 -9.28
C THR A 34 1.22 -11.25 -8.62
N ALA A 35 1.75 -10.73 -7.52
CA ALA A 35 1.27 -9.50 -6.89
C ALA A 35 2.45 -8.72 -6.30
N ALA A 36 2.32 -7.40 -6.28
CA ALA A 36 3.31 -6.51 -5.71
C ALA A 36 2.64 -5.23 -5.23
N ALA A 37 3.19 -4.65 -4.17
CA ALA A 37 2.78 -3.34 -3.67
C ALA A 37 4.01 -2.51 -3.35
N LYS A 38 3.90 -1.21 -3.62
CA LYS A 38 4.88 -0.21 -3.24
C LYS A 38 4.17 1.00 -2.66
N ILE A 39 4.34 1.23 -1.37
CA ILE A 39 3.84 2.41 -0.67
C ILE A 39 4.99 3.39 -0.45
N ILE A 40 4.76 4.67 -0.75
CA ILE A 40 5.70 5.76 -0.56
C ILE A 40 5.24 6.57 0.65
N ILE A 41 6.12 6.71 1.63
CA ILE A 41 5.83 7.35 2.90
C ILE A 41 6.82 8.49 3.12
N ASP A 42 6.37 9.62 3.63
CA ASP A 42 7.26 10.64 4.17
C ASP A 42 7.80 10.19 5.54
N THR A 43 9.12 10.04 5.66
CA THR A 43 9.75 9.58 6.91
C THR A 43 9.65 10.60 8.04
N ALA A 44 9.50 11.89 7.73
CA ALA A 44 9.43 12.94 8.75
C ALA A 44 8.03 13.06 9.36
N SER A 45 6.99 13.00 8.54
CA SER A 45 5.59 13.17 8.97
C SER A 45 4.80 11.87 9.09
N ASP A 46 5.36 10.73 8.68
CA ASP A 46 4.68 9.42 8.61
C ASP A 46 3.46 9.40 7.67
N GLN A 47 3.34 10.37 6.76
CA GLN A 47 2.22 10.48 5.82
C GLN A 47 2.42 9.64 4.57
N ILE A 48 1.33 9.10 4.04
CA ILE A 48 1.34 8.39 2.76
C ILE A 48 1.38 9.41 1.62
N LEU A 49 2.41 9.30 0.76
CA LEU A 49 2.60 10.16 -0.40
C LEU A 49 2.14 9.51 -1.70
N GLY A 50 2.06 8.19 -1.74
CA GLY A 50 1.67 7.45 -2.93
C GLY A 50 1.61 5.95 -2.70
N ALA A 51 0.88 5.25 -3.56
CA ALA A 51 0.76 3.79 -3.56
C ALA A 51 0.74 3.26 -4.99
N HIS A 52 1.40 2.14 -5.22
CA HIS A 52 1.32 1.35 -6.44
C HIS A 52 0.97 -0.07 -6.05
N LEU A 53 -0.11 -0.60 -6.61
CA LEU A 53 -0.60 -1.93 -6.32
C LEU A 53 -0.74 -2.70 -7.64
N LEU A 54 -0.29 -3.95 -7.64
CA LEU A 54 -0.42 -4.91 -8.74
C LEU A 54 -0.96 -6.21 -8.16
N GLY A 55 -2.12 -6.65 -8.63
CA GLY A 55 -2.76 -7.88 -8.17
C GLY A 55 -4.27 -7.85 -8.35
N PRO A 56 -4.93 -9.01 -8.23
CA PRO A 56 -6.37 -9.13 -8.36
C PRO A 56 -7.11 -8.35 -7.25
N GLY A 57 -8.13 -7.58 -7.63
CA GLY A 57 -8.98 -6.81 -6.69
C GLY A 57 -8.35 -5.53 -6.11
N TYR A 58 -7.06 -5.26 -6.34
CA TYR A 58 -6.40 -4.05 -5.80
C TYR A 58 -6.92 -2.72 -6.38
N SER A 59 -7.76 -2.75 -7.41
CA SER A 59 -8.53 -1.59 -7.87
C SER A 59 -9.46 -0.99 -6.81
N GLU A 60 -9.90 -1.79 -5.84
CA GLU A 60 -10.71 -1.29 -4.73
C GLU A 60 -9.82 -0.77 -3.61
N LEU A 61 -8.73 -1.48 -3.31
CA LEU A 61 -7.78 -1.09 -2.27
C LEU A 61 -7.06 0.22 -2.58
N ILE A 62 -6.77 0.51 -3.85
CA ILE A 62 -6.15 1.78 -4.25
C ILE A 62 -7.02 3.00 -3.93
N ASN A 63 -8.35 2.84 -3.89
CA ASN A 63 -9.26 3.93 -3.49
C ASN A 63 -9.08 4.31 -2.01
N THR A 64 -8.82 3.33 -1.15
CA THR A 64 -8.48 3.55 0.26
C THR A 64 -7.19 4.37 0.40
N PHE A 65 -6.16 4.04 -0.38
CA PHE A 65 -4.93 4.84 -0.41
C PHE A 65 -5.15 6.24 -0.99
N GLY A 66 -5.98 6.38 -2.03
CA GLY A 66 -6.37 7.69 -2.57
C GLY A 66 -7.05 8.57 -1.53
N LEU A 67 -7.95 8.00 -0.72
CA LEU A 67 -8.58 8.69 0.40
C LEU A 67 -7.56 9.06 1.49
N ALA A 68 -6.68 8.13 1.85
CA ALA A 68 -5.64 8.37 2.86
C ALA A 68 -4.70 9.51 2.46
N ILE A 69 -4.26 9.57 1.20
CA ILE A 69 -3.45 10.66 0.65
C ILE A 69 -4.23 11.97 0.68
N LYS A 70 -5.49 11.97 0.23
CA LYS A 70 -6.34 13.17 0.20
C LYS A 70 -6.57 13.76 1.60
N LEU A 71 -6.66 12.90 2.62
CA LEU A 71 -6.87 13.28 4.02
C LEU A 71 -5.56 13.50 4.79
N GLY A 72 -4.39 13.24 4.19
CA GLY A 72 -3.09 13.37 4.85
C GLY A 72 -2.90 12.39 6.02
N LEU A 73 -3.45 11.18 5.93
CA LEU A 73 -3.38 10.19 7.00
C LEU A 73 -1.96 9.63 7.16
N THR A 74 -1.60 9.33 8.40
CA THR A 74 -0.35 8.64 8.72
C THR A 74 -0.45 7.12 8.57
N THR A 75 0.68 6.44 8.40
CA THR A 75 0.69 4.97 8.36
C THR A 75 0.15 4.36 9.65
N ARG A 76 0.47 4.96 10.80
CA ARG A 76 -0.05 4.53 12.11
C ARG A 76 -1.57 4.65 12.21
N GLN A 77 -2.15 5.75 11.71
CA GLN A 77 -3.59 5.92 11.68
C GLN A 77 -4.24 4.84 10.81
N LEU A 78 -3.67 4.56 9.64
CA LEU A 78 -4.21 3.55 8.73
C LEU A 78 -4.09 2.13 9.30
N LYS A 79 -2.97 1.81 9.98
CA LYS A 79 -2.77 0.52 10.70
C LYS A 79 -3.69 0.35 11.92
N SER A 80 -4.16 1.45 12.52
CA SER A 80 -5.06 1.39 13.67
C SER A 80 -6.49 1.00 13.32
N VAL A 81 -6.85 1.03 12.03
CA VAL A 81 -8.17 0.65 11.55
C VAL A 81 -8.32 -0.87 11.62
N THR A 82 -9.33 -1.33 12.33
CA THR A 82 -9.72 -2.74 12.33
C THR A 82 -10.35 -3.10 10.98
N ALA A 83 -9.58 -3.78 10.13
CA ALA A 83 -10.07 -4.30 8.86
C ALA A 83 -10.91 -5.57 9.07
N THR A 84 -11.96 -5.73 8.26
CA THR A 84 -12.69 -6.99 8.19
C THR A 84 -11.80 -8.09 7.60
N TYR A 85 -11.85 -9.29 8.18
CA TYR A 85 -11.09 -10.44 7.71
C TYR A 85 -12.02 -11.60 7.29
N PRO A 86 -11.78 -12.27 6.15
CA PRO A 86 -10.70 -12.01 5.19
C PRO A 86 -11.10 -10.98 4.11
N SER A 87 -10.29 -9.94 3.91
CA SER A 87 -10.47 -8.94 2.84
C SER A 87 -9.13 -8.42 2.29
N LEU A 88 -9.13 -7.71 1.15
CA LEU A 88 -7.94 -7.01 0.66
C LEU A 88 -7.46 -5.93 1.66
N GLY A 89 -8.41 -5.32 2.38
CA GLY A 89 -8.10 -4.33 3.41
C GLY A 89 -7.38 -4.92 4.62
N SER A 90 -7.55 -6.22 4.91
CA SER A 90 -6.83 -6.87 6.02
C SER A 90 -5.33 -7.02 5.78
N ASP A 91 -4.84 -6.84 4.55
CA ASP A 91 -3.41 -6.82 4.25
C ASP A 91 -2.75 -5.46 4.52
N LEU A 92 -3.52 -4.40 4.81
CA LEU A 92 -2.99 -3.05 5.08
C LEU A 92 -1.94 -3.04 6.19
N GLY A 93 -2.09 -3.90 7.20
CA GLY A 93 -1.12 -4.03 8.29
C GLY A 93 0.24 -4.57 7.83
N SER A 94 0.25 -5.44 6.82
CA SER A 94 1.47 -6.04 6.24
C SER A 94 2.05 -5.20 5.08
N LEU A 95 1.23 -4.31 4.49
CA LEU A 95 1.63 -3.40 3.40
C LEU A 95 2.39 -2.16 3.89
N LEU A 96 2.13 -1.74 5.12
CA LEU A 96 2.64 -0.52 5.75
C LEU A 96 3.64 -0.85 6.85
#